data_AF-A0A673KSI5-F1
#
_entry.id   AF-A0A673KSI5-F1
#
_cell.length_a   1.000
_cell.length_b   1.000
_cell.length_c   1.000
_cell.angle_alpha   90.00
_cell.angle_beta   90.00
_cell.angle_gamma   90.00
#
_symmetry.space_group_name_H-M   'P 1'
#
loop_
_entity.id
_entity.type
_entity.pdbx_description
1 polymer ?
#
loop_
_entity_poly.entity_id
_entity_poly.type
_entity_poly.pdbx_seq_one_letter_code
_entity_poly.pdbx_strand_id
1 'polypeptide(L)'
;MGSCVFPVFMGLILLQIHKISECHKIEVTPDSGTIVIFSKKAGHGLDCSVCKDEGPSQTCNSNLRLTEAQPTTVTFNCSQPGDVFNVAINQEIDCSTTDCSIIAVHPDSTRFLEFTRTFTWDLKVQSGKVFQLDFPSPGIRQIKPSESCPDKHTYTITAYQRAGPANIGSFCRNGTISRIQVLYRGRVTLEVPKGTDLNSSDFKVSMGPAATGVVEMDVKLPRGPFSVDFFTPNYATGYYDEQKMKWNFALKPMHNFTVRFQHYAPPECQKKTVMCDYSLGDKTSFTVAPTETQPANKQGDFSLTLANCDAKKVANVPGLSLNFNVEVFRSGTPYLCTVDLRNEEGLSLQIENKNPESYCEMSLNSVMQEKIVVPAGTKADLSFLDCPVQDLQLTATKVIDCPSVSARDVTGPSLTIPTLDPSLPVPLHQFTWLLRLRDQSTVDLMSPKGSYLHQSLPDKQCNERVSLLISETEGSNIGQFCSAAEGTIQKIQIKGNVSITVTPKTIKDLSQEKGPFLKFGISPEITGKYTTGQKFGIIMILFSGVFLNVSCCMLTKPAFIRLQIQ
;
A
#
# COMPACT_ATOMS: atom_id res chain seq x y z
N MET A 1 87.60 -64.93 12.52
CA MET A 1 87.42 -63.73 13.36
C MET A 1 85.95 -63.34 13.32
N GLY A 2 85.30 -63.17 14.47
CA GLY A 2 84.12 -62.29 14.59
C GLY A 2 82.73 -62.93 14.64
N SER A 3 82.43 -63.52 15.79
CA SER A 3 81.16 -63.69 16.53
C SER A 3 79.87 -62.90 16.20
N CYS A 4 78.75 -63.58 16.57
CA CYS A 4 77.50 -63.12 17.22
C CYS A 4 76.43 -62.37 16.40
N VAL A 5 75.18 -62.85 16.23
CA VAL A 5 74.07 -63.23 17.15
C VAL A 5 73.11 -62.07 17.46
N PHE A 6 71.89 -62.23 16.89
CA PHE A 6 70.54 -61.87 17.38
C PHE A 6 69.99 -60.41 17.31
N PRO A 7 68.64 -60.30 17.21
CA PRO A 7 67.92 -59.24 16.51
C PRO A 7 67.38 -58.16 17.46
N VAL A 8 67.07 -56.99 16.91
CA VAL A 8 66.30 -55.96 17.61
C VAL A 8 64.84 -56.09 17.18
N PHE A 9 64.00 -56.50 18.13
CA PHE A 9 62.55 -56.35 18.11
C PHE A 9 62.19 -54.87 17.86
N MET A 10 61.61 -54.57 16.70
CA MET A 10 60.86 -53.32 16.49
C MET A 10 59.39 -53.62 16.78
N GLY A 11 58.96 -53.27 17.99
CA GLY A 11 57.56 -53.33 18.39
C GLY A 11 56.74 -52.34 17.57
N LEU A 12 55.74 -52.86 16.86
CA LEU A 12 54.63 -52.08 16.31
C LEU A 12 53.79 -51.56 17.49
N ILE A 13 54.06 -50.33 17.91
CA ILE A 13 53.10 -49.56 18.71
C ILE A 13 51.96 -49.18 17.76
N LEU A 14 50.89 -49.95 17.78
CA LEU A 14 49.57 -49.51 17.33
C LEU A 14 49.14 -48.35 18.24
N LEU A 15 49.48 -47.13 17.84
CA LEU A 15 48.81 -45.93 18.33
C LEU A 15 47.36 -46.00 17.84
N GLN A 16 46.51 -46.62 18.66
CA GLN A 16 45.09 -46.34 18.71
C GLN A 16 44.95 -44.85 19.03
N ILE A 17 44.93 -44.02 17.97
CA ILE A 17 44.44 -42.66 18.07
C ILE A 17 42.97 -42.79 18.42
N HIS A 18 42.66 -42.83 19.72
CA HIS A 18 41.34 -42.45 20.18
C HIS A 18 41.15 -41.02 19.66
N LYS A 19 40.34 -40.87 18.61
CA LYS A 19 39.75 -39.59 18.29
C LYS A 19 39.00 -39.17 19.54
N ILE A 20 39.63 -38.31 20.34
CA ILE A 20 38.93 -37.52 21.34
C ILE A 20 37.95 -36.70 20.50
N SER A 21 36.70 -37.16 20.42
CA SER A 21 35.62 -36.42 19.81
C SER A 21 35.57 -35.08 20.53
N GLU A 22 35.93 -33.99 19.85
CA GLU A 22 35.63 -32.67 20.35
C GLU A 22 34.13 -32.62 20.64
N CYS A 23 33.80 -32.57 21.93
CA CYS A 23 32.42 -32.50 22.38
C CYS A 23 31.91 -31.10 22.04
N HIS A 24 30.99 -31.01 21.09
CA HIS A 24 30.35 -29.76 20.75
C HIS A 24 29.39 -29.37 21.88
N LYS A 25 29.51 -28.15 22.42
CA LYS A 25 28.71 -27.67 23.55
C LYS A 25 27.93 -26.43 23.15
N ILE A 26 26.67 -26.38 23.58
CA ILE A 26 25.76 -25.27 23.31
C ILE A 26 25.04 -24.92 24.61
N GLU A 27 25.00 -23.64 24.94
CA GLU A 27 24.19 -23.14 26.05
C GLU A 27 22.78 -22.83 25.55
N VAL A 28 21.77 -23.37 26.23
CA VAL A 28 20.37 -23.23 25.85
C VAL A 28 19.58 -22.66 27.02
N THR A 29 18.94 -21.53 26.79
CA THR A 29 18.03 -20.90 27.74
C THR A 29 16.66 -20.80 27.10
N PRO A 30 15.73 -21.75 27.36
CA PRO A 30 14.36 -21.65 26.89
C PRO A 30 13.68 -20.42 27.48
N ASP A 31 12.92 -19.71 26.66
CA ASP A 31 12.04 -18.65 27.13
C ASP A 31 10.87 -19.27 27.93
N SER A 32 10.25 -18.49 28.82
CA SER A 32 9.10 -18.98 29.60
C SER A 32 7.99 -19.51 28.67
N GLY A 33 7.49 -20.72 28.93
CA GLY A 33 6.48 -21.38 28.10
C GLY A 33 6.98 -21.93 26.77
N THR A 34 8.29 -21.90 26.51
CA THR A 34 8.91 -22.48 25.31
C THR A 34 9.58 -23.81 25.62
N ILE A 35 9.42 -24.79 24.74
CA ILE A 35 10.02 -26.12 24.85
C ILE A 35 11.02 -26.29 23.70
N VAL A 36 12.28 -26.56 24.03
CA VAL A 36 13.32 -26.86 23.03
C VAL A 36 13.57 -28.37 23.01
N ILE A 37 13.55 -28.97 21.82
CA ILE A 37 13.67 -30.41 21.62
C ILE A 37 14.78 -30.70 20.60
N PHE A 38 15.80 -31.43 21.01
CA PHE A 38 16.83 -31.97 20.13
C PHE A 38 16.48 -33.40 19.76
N SER A 39 16.16 -33.66 18.50
CA SER A 39 15.72 -34.96 18.00
C SER A 39 16.70 -35.53 16.98
N LYS A 40 17.18 -36.77 17.21
CA LYS A 40 18.06 -37.47 16.28
C LYS A 40 17.31 -37.87 15.01
N LYS A 41 17.92 -37.62 13.85
CA LYS A 41 17.40 -38.01 12.53
C LYS A 41 17.47 -39.53 12.37
N ALA A 42 16.41 -40.12 11.82
CA ALA A 42 16.34 -41.56 11.59
C ALA A 42 17.45 -42.03 10.63
N GLY A 43 18.20 -43.07 11.01
CA GLY A 43 19.26 -43.66 10.17
C GLY A 43 20.60 -42.91 10.16
N HIS A 44 20.74 -41.81 10.92
CA HIS A 44 21.98 -41.03 10.99
C HIS A 44 22.73 -41.21 12.32
N GLY A 45 24.06 -41.37 12.24
CA GLY A 45 25.01 -41.27 13.36
C GLY A 45 24.69 -42.17 14.56
N LEU A 46 24.74 -43.49 14.39
CA LEU A 46 24.42 -44.50 15.43
C LEU A 46 25.01 -44.15 16.81
N ASP A 47 26.26 -43.70 16.85
CA ASP A 47 26.99 -43.42 18.10
C ASP A 47 26.80 -41.99 18.65
N CYS A 48 26.09 -41.09 17.95
CA CYS A 48 25.89 -39.74 18.44
C CYS A 48 24.69 -39.63 19.41
N SER A 49 24.91 -39.00 20.56
CA SER A 49 23.94 -38.71 21.63
C SER A 49 24.03 -37.25 22.05
N VAL A 50 22.89 -36.72 22.50
CA VAL A 50 22.77 -35.39 23.09
C VAL A 50 22.61 -35.54 24.61
N CYS A 51 23.37 -34.76 25.37
CA CYS A 51 23.46 -34.88 26.81
C CYS A 51 23.10 -33.57 27.51
N LYS A 52 22.34 -33.66 28.60
CA LYS A 52 22.09 -32.53 29.51
C LYS A 52 23.14 -32.58 30.63
N ASP A 53 23.89 -31.50 30.81
CA ASP A 53 24.90 -31.41 31.85
C ASP A 53 24.23 -30.97 33.17
N GLU A 54 23.94 -31.91 34.07
CA GLU A 54 23.33 -31.68 35.39
C GLU A 54 24.35 -31.97 36.52
N GLY A 55 25.47 -31.25 36.54
CA GLY A 55 26.52 -31.46 37.53
C GLY A 55 27.26 -32.80 37.32
N PRO A 56 27.51 -33.62 38.36
CA PRO A 56 28.31 -34.84 38.24
C PRO A 56 27.59 -35.98 37.47
N SER A 57 26.28 -35.87 37.22
CA SER A 57 25.51 -36.83 36.43
C SER A 57 25.15 -36.24 35.07
N GLN A 58 25.72 -36.80 34.01
CA GLN A 58 25.40 -36.44 32.63
C GLN A 58 24.32 -37.40 32.09
N THR A 59 23.16 -36.87 31.70
CA THR A 59 22.07 -37.69 31.14
C THR A 59 22.07 -37.57 29.63
N CYS A 60 22.45 -38.65 28.94
CA CYS A 60 22.59 -38.70 27.48
C CYS A 60 21.47 -39.53 26.82
N ASN A 61 20.84 -38.98 25.79
CA ASN A 61 19.72 -39.61 25.09
C ASN A 61 19.80 -39.38 23.57
N SER A 62 18.97 -40.09 22.81
CA SER A 62 18.74 -39.81 21.38
C SER A 62 17.75 -38.66 21.14
N ASN A 63 17.03 -38.25 22.18
CA ASN A 63 16.11 -37.14 22.16
C ASN A 63 16.23 -36.39 23.50
N LEU A 64 16.48 -35.09 23.46
CA LEU A 64 16.58 -34.25 24.67
C LEU A 64 15.51 -33.16 24.61
N ARG A 65 14.73 -33.04 25.68
CA ARG A 65 13.68 -32.03 25.84
C ARG A 65 14.03 -31.11 27.00
N LEU A 66 14.03 -29.81 26.73
CA LEU A 66 14.28 -28.74 27.70
C LEU A 66 13.00 -27.91 27.86
N THR A 67 12.50 -27.82 29.09
CA THR A 67 11.26 -27.10 29.44
C THR A 67 11.47 -26.01 30.48
N GLU A 68 12.61 -26.02 31.17
CA GLU A 68 12.91 -25.12 32.27
C GLU A 68 13.51 -23.83 31.71
N ALA A 69 13.02 -22.68 32.15
CA ALA A 69 13.51 -21.36 31.73
C ALA A 69 14.81 -20.98 32.46
N GLN A 70 15.80 -21.87 32.39
CA GLN A 70 17.11 -21.69 33.01
C GLN A 70 18.23 -22.09 32.03
N PRO A 71 19.39 -21.38 32.07
CA PRO A 71 20.52 -21.73 31.22
C PRO A 71 20.97 -23.16 31.47
N THR A 72 20.96 -23.97 30.41
CA THR A 72 21.32 -25.39 30.44
C THR A 72 22.39 -25.64 29.41
N THR A 73 23.53 -26.22 29.82
CA THR A 73 24.57 -26.66 28.88
C THR A 73 24.19 -28.01 28.28
N VAL A 74 24.16 -28.06 26.95
CA VAL A 74 23.90 -29.26 26.16
C VAL A 74 25.19 -29.67 25.46
N THR A 75 25.58 -30.93 25.66
CA THR A 75 26.81 -31.48 25.08
C THR A 75 26.47 -32.58 24.06
N PHE A 76 27.13 -32.56 22.91
CA PHE A 76 27.05 -33.59 21.87
C PHE A 76 28.37 -34.34 21.79
N ASN A 77 28.31 -35.68 21.72
CA ASN A 77 29.49 -36.54 21.59
C ASN A 77 29.94 -36.74 20.12
N CYS A 78 29.49 -35.88 19.19
CA CYS A 78 29.90 -35.92 17.79
C CYS A 78 30.26 -34.55 17.24
N SER A 79 31.10 -34.55 16.21
CA SER A 79 31.75 -33.36 15.65
C SER A 79 30.80 -32.45 14.84
N GLN A 80 29.73 -32.99 14.28
CA GLN A 80 28.77 -32.28 13.42
C GLN A 80 27.33 -32.58 13.85
N PRO A 81 26.88 -32.09 15.02
CA PRO A 81 25.57 -32.43 15.57
C PRO A 81 24.42 -31.96 14.66
N GLY A 82 24.59 -30.86 13.93
CA GLY A 82 23.59 -30.35 12.96
C GLY A 82 23.24 -31.29 11.82
N ASP A 83 24.12 -32.23 11.47
CA ASP A 83 23.85 -33.22 10.44
C ASP A 83 23.09 -34.44 10.99
N VAL A 84 23.14 -34.65 12.31
CA VAL A 84 22.52 -35.79 13.00
C VAL A 84 21.23 -35.42 13.74
N PHE A 85 21.09 -34.18 14.21
CA PHE A 85 19.95 -33.72 15.00
C PHE A 85 19.15 -32.62 14.29
N ASN A 86 17.85 -32.57 14.58
CA ASN A 86 16.95 -31.45 14.31
C ASN A 86 16.57 -30.79 15.62
N VAL A 87 16.34 -29.47 15.59
CA VAL A 87 15.88 -28.71 16.76
C VAL A 87 14.45 -28.25 16.54
N ALA A 88 13.56 -28.61 17.46
CA ALA A 88 12.19 -28.09 17.47
C ALA A 88 12.03 -27.10 18.64
N ILE A 89 11.42 -25.95 18.35
CA ILE A 89 11.10 -24.90 19.32
C ILE A 89 9.59 -24.77 19.36
N ASN A 90 8.98 -25.24 20.45
CA ASN A 90 7.53 -25.34 20.56
C ASN A 90 7.00 -24.33 21.58
N GLN A 91 5.95 -23.62 21.22
CA GLN A 91 5.23 -22.66 22.05
C GLN A 91 3.75 -23.00 22.06
N GLU A 92 3.13 -22.97 23.24
CA GLU A 92 1.70 -23.15 23.42
C GLU A 92 1.05 -21.78 23.71
N ILE A 93 0.09 -21.39 22.87
CA ILE A 93 -0.65 -20.14 23.00
C ILE A 93 -2.12 -20.51 23.26
N ASP A 94 -2.52 -20.47 24.53
CA ASP A 94 -3.89 -20.74 24.97
C ASP A 94 -4.62 -19.43 25.27
N CYS A 95 -5.56 -19.08 24.39
CA CYS A 95 -6.44 -17.92 24.45
C CYS A 95 -7.86 -18.28 24.96
N SER A 96 -8.03 -19.39 25.71
CA SER A 96 -9.36 -19.88 26.09
C SER A 96 -9.99 -19.18 27.30
N THR A 97 -9.19 -18.57 28.18
CA THR A 97 -9.65 -18.00 29.47
C THR A 97 -9.58 -16.48 29.56
N THR A 98 -8.84 -15.83 28.66
CA THR A 98 -8.59 -14.38 28.64
C THR A 98 -8.71 -13.86 27.22
N ASP A 99 -9.14 -12.61 27.05
CA ASP A 99 -9.14 -11.94 25.74
C ASP A 99 -7.71 -11.95 25.19
N CYS A 100 -7.49 -12.72 24.11
CA CYS A 100 -6.20 -12.75 23.44
C CYS A 100 -5.97 -11.44 22.70
N SER A 101 -5.15 -10.58 23.29
CA SER A 101 -4.58 -9.42 22.60
C SER A 101 -3.67 -9.87 21.44
N ILE A 102 -3.28 -8.94 20.58
CA ILE A 102 -2.39 -9.20 19.45
C ILE A 102 -1.03 -9.68 19.98
N ILE A 103 -0.75 -10.98 19.85
CA ILE A 103 0.55 -11.58 20.20
C ILE A 103 1.40 -11.61 18.94
N ALA A 104 2.50 -10.86 18.96
CA ALA A 104 3.47 -10.86 17.88
C ALA A 104 4.48 -12.00 18.09
N VAL A 105 4.56 -12.90 17.11
CA VAL A 105 5.34 -14.13 17.21
C VAL A 105 6.68 -13.93 16.50
N HIS A 106 7.77 -13.85 17.28
CA HIS A 106 9.12 -13.61 16.74
C HIS A 106 10.03 -14.80 17.09
N PRO A 107 10.36 -15.69 16.13
CA PRO A 107 11.38 -16.70 16.37
C PRO A 107 12.76 -16.03 16.47
N ASP A 108 13.58 -16.46 17.43
CA ASP A 108 14.97 -16.02 17.52
C ASP A 108 15.74 -16.46 16.28
N SER A 109 16.14 -15.47 15.46
CA SER A 109 16.66 -15.72 14.12
C SER A 109 18.01 -16.43 14.10
N THR A 110 18.80 -16.26 15.16
CA THR A 110 20.18 -16.72 15.26
C THR A 110 20.34 -18.02 16.06
N ARG A 111 19.32 -18.38 16.85
CA ARG A 111 19.34 -19.58 17.68
C ARG A 111 19.45 -20.84 16.80
N PHE A 112 20.41 -21.71 17.12
CA PHE A 112 20.60 -23.03 16.51
C PHE A 112 20.81 -23.03 14.99
N LEU A 113 21.49 -22.02 14.43
CA LEU A 113 21.68 -21.86 12.98
C LEU A 113 22.34 -23.09 12.33
N GLU A 114 23.19 -23.80 13.08
CA GLU A 114 23.86 -25.03 12.67
C GLU A 114 22.93 -26.25 12.54
N PHE A 115 21.67 -26.15 12.95
CA PHE A 115 20.67 -27.21 12.86
C PHE A 115 19.56 -26.87 11.86
N THR A 116 18.88 -27.92 11.38
CA THR A 116 17.54 -27.73 10.80
C THR A 116 16.56 -27.46 11.94
N ARG A 117 15.80 -26.38 11.82
CA ARG A 117 14.94 -25.85 12.87
C ARG A 117 13.49 -25.94 12.48
N THR A 118 12.66 -26.34 13.43
CA THR A 118 11.19 -26.31 13.29
C THR A 118 10.61 -25.50 14.43
N PHE A 119 10.00 -24.38 14.12
CA PHE A 119 9.24 -23.59 15.09
C PHE A 119 7.79 -24.05 15.06
N THR A 120 7.21 -24.33 16.22
CA THR A 120 5.83 -24.80 16.34
C THR A 120 5.05 -23.91 17.30
N TRP A 121 3.92 -23.41 16.83
CA TRP A 121 2.96 -22.67 17.65
C TRP A 121 1.67 -23.47 17.70
N ASP A 122 1.39 -24.06 18.85
CA ASP A 122 0.12 -24.71 19.15
C ASP A 122 -0.86 -23.67 19.67
N LEU A 123 -1.95 -23.46 18.92
CA LEU A 123 -2.90 -22.38 19.12
C LEU A 123 -4.25 -22.95 19.57
N LYS A 124 -4.84 -22.36 20.61
CA LYS A 124 -6.14 -22.76 21.13
C LYS A 124 -6.94 -21.54 21.58
N VAL A 125 -8.20 -21.47 21.18
CA VAL A 125 -9.17 -20.44 21.63
C VAL A 125 -10.39 -21.10 22.26
N GLN A 126 -11.31 -20.29 22.79
CA GLN A 126 -12.61 -20.77 23.25
C GLN A 126 -13.35 -21.54 22.14
N SER A 127 -14.03 -22.63 22.50
CA SER A 127 -14.86 -23.39 21.57
C SER A 127 -15.87 -22.50 20.84
N GLY A 128 -15.93 -22.62 19.51
CA GLY A 128 -16.81 -21.81 18.65
C GLY A 128 -16.23 -20.45 18.22
N LYS A 129 -15.04 -20.08 18.70
CA LYS A 129 -14.28 -18.92 18.22
C LYS A 129 -13.19 -19.35 17.24
N VAL A 130 -12.62 -18.40 16.51
CA VAL A 130 -11.46 -18.61 15.65
C VAL A 130 -10.23 -17.92 16.20
N PHE A 131 -9.06 -18.50 15.98
CA PHE A 131 -7.82 -17.74 16.05
C PHE A 131 -7.51 -17.18 14.66
N GLN A 132 -6.97 -15.97 14.65
CA GLN A 132 -6.63 -15.22 13.46
C GLN A 132 -5.11 -15.10 13.37
N LEU A 133 -4.59 -15.39 12.19
CA LEU A 133 -3.20 -15.20 11.80
C LEU A 133 -3.16 -14.04 10.81
N ASP A 134 -2.61 -12.90 11.23
CA ASP A 134 -2.41 -11.74 10.35
C ASP A 134 -0.95 -11.71 9.87
N PHE A 135 -0.78 -11.70 8.56
CA PHE A 135 0.52 -11.67 7.91
C PHE A 135 0.84 -10.25 7.43
N PRO A 136 2.06 -9.73 7.68
CA PRO A 136 2.47 -8.42 7.19
C PRO A 136 2.50 -8.41 5.65
N SER A 137 2.34 -7.22 5.06
CA SER A 137 2.45 -7.04 3.62
C SER A 137 3.81 -7.54 3.13
N PRO A 138 3.87 -8.30 2.03
CA PRO A 138 2.77 -8.59 1.09
C PRO A 138 1.83 -9.73 1.50
N GLY A 139 2.26 -10.65 2.38
CA GLY A 139 1.47 -11.79 2.86
C GLY A 139 2.15 -13.14 2.59
N ILE A 140 1.39 -14.22 2.62
CA ILE A 140 1.86 -15.59 2.32
C ILE A 140 1.13 -16.20 1.13
N ARG A 141 1.75 -17.19 0.47
CA ARG A 141 1.23 -17.88 -0.71
C ARG A 141 1.17 -19.37 -0.44
N GLN A 142 0.03 -19.99 -0.71
CA GLN A 142 -0.10 -21.44 -0.64
C GLN A 142 0.71 -22.11 -1.77
N ILE A 143 1.33 -23.24 -1.48
CA ILE A 143 2.11 -24.02 -2.44
C ILE A 143 1.57 -25.43 -2.59
N LYS A 144 1.79 -26.01 -3.76
CA LYS A 144 1.48 -27.43 -4.01
C LYS A 144 2.49 -28.34 -3.28
N PRO A 145 2.14 -29.60 -2.95
CA PRO A 145 3.04 -30.52 -2.23
C PRO A 145 4.40 -30.78 -2.89
N SER A 146 4.50 -30.61 -4.21
CA SER A 146 5.74 -30.81 -4.96
C SER A 146 6.61 -29.56 -5.09
N GLU A 147 6.19 -28.42 -4.54
CA GLU A 147 6.86 -27.13 -4.65
C GLU A 147 7.62 -26.81 -3.35
N SER A 148 8.73 -26.10 -3.47
CA SER A 148 9.55 -25.65 -2.34
C SER A 148 9.67 -24.13 -2.33
N CYS A 149 9.75 -23.51 -1.16
CA CYS A 149 9.87 -22.07 -1.04
C CYS A 149 11.23 -21.54 -1.53
N PRO A 150 11.27 -20.44 -2.31
CA PRO A 150 12.52 -19.86 -2.79
C PRO A 150 13.47 -19.43 -1.66
N ASP A 151 12.90 -18.94 -0.55
CA ASP A 151 13.62 -18.54 0.66
C ASP A 151 13.87 -19.72 1.62
N LYS A 152 13.43 -20.93 1.25
CA LYS A 152 13.50 -22.17 2.04
C LYS A 152 12.70 -22.12 3.36
N HIS A 153 11.86 -21.11 3.58
CA HIS A 153 11.02 -21.00 4.76
C HIS A 153 9.63 -21.56 4.46
N THR A 154 9.34 -22.74 4.98
CA THR A 154 8.06 -23.41 4.70
C THR A 154 7.16 -23.34 5.92
N TYR A 155 6.03 -22.66 5.79
CA TYR A 155 4.99 -22.63 6.81
C TYR A 155 3.99 -23.75 6.54
N THR A 156 3.56 -24.49 7.56
CA THR A 156 2.45 -25.43 7.44
C THR A 156 1.43 -25.13 8.53
N ILE A 157 0.16 -25.01 8.13
CA ILE A 157 -0.96 -24.69 9.01
C ILE A 157 -1.88 -25.91 9.08
N THR A 158 -2.16 -26.36 10.29
CA THR A 158 -3.02 -27.52 10.56
C THR A 158 -4.16 -27.10 11.48
N ALA A 159 -5.39 -27.46 11.13
CA ALA A 159 -6.55 -27.31 12.00
C ALA A 159 -6.82 -28.63 12.74
N TYR A 160 -7.14 -28.56 14.03
CA TYR A 160 -7.52 -29.73 14.82
C TYR A 160 -9.03 -29.70 15.08
N GLN A 161 -9.77 -30.46 14.27
CA GLN A 161 -11.21 -30.61 14.38
C GLN A 161 -11.57 -31.93 15.04
N ARG A 162 -12.83 -32.11 15.44
CA ARG A 162 -13.30 -33.37 16.03
C ARG A 162 -13.09 -34.57 15.11
N ALA A 163 -13.15 -34.37 13.79
CA ALA A 163 -12.94 -35.40 12.78
C ALA A 163 -11.46 -35.83 12.63
N GLY A 164 -10.53 -35.06 13.20
CA GLY A 164 -9.09 -35.26 13.11
C GLY A 164 -8.35 -34.00 12.68
N PRO A 165 -7.01 -34.08 12.57
CA PRO A 165 -6.20 -33.02 12.01
C PRO A 165 -6.45 -32.86 10.51
N ALA A 166 -6.59 -31.62 10.05
CA ALA A 166 -6.65 -31.26 8.64
C ALA A 166 -5.50 -30.31 8.32
N ASN A 167 -4.62 -30.70 7.38
CA ASN A 167 -3.59 -29.83 6.85
C ASN A 167 -4.27 -28.80 5.94
N ILE A 168 -4.27 -27.54 6.34
CA ILE A 168 -4.90 -26.45 5.58
C ILE A 168 -4.04 -26.09 4.35
N GLY A 169 -2.73 -26.23 4.48
CA GLY A 169 -1.78 -26.08 3.39
C GLY A 169 -0.36 -25.86 3.89
N SER A 170 0.55 -25.90 2.93
CA SER A 170 1.91 -25.37 3.07
C SER A 170 2.01 -24.04 2.34
N PHE A 171 2.81 -23.12 2.88
CA PHE A 171 2.88 -21.74 2.44
C PHE A 171 4.31 -21.23 2.39
N CYS A 172 4.58 -20.39 1.41
CA CYS A 172 5.77 -19.57 1.33
C CYS A 172 5.44 -18.12 1.66
N ARG A 173 6.48 -17.36 1.99
CA ARG A 173 6.37 -15.91 2.12
C ARG A 173 6.14 -15.27 0.75
N ASN A 174 5.83 -13.98 0.79
CA ASN A 174 5.67 -13.14 -0.38
C ASN A 174 4.48 -13.55 -1.26
N GLY A 175 3.30 -13.62 -0.65
CA GLY A 175 2.04 -13.98 -1.32
C GLY A 175 0.90 -13.00 -1.09
N THR A 176 -0.29 -13.39 -1.54
CA THR A 176 -1.50 -12.54 -1.51
C THR A 176 -2.40 -12.77 -0.30
N ILE A 177 -2.20 -13.86 0.45
CA ILE A 177 -3.00 -14.17 1.63
C ILE A 177 -2.49 -13.32 2.79
N SER A 178 -3.33 -12.39 3.22
CA SER A 178 -3.02 -11.43 4.28
C SER A 178 -3.51 -11.90 5.65
N ARG A 179 -4.51 -12.78 5.69
CA ARG A 179 -5.08 -13.32 6.91
C ARG A 179 -5.57 -14.74 6.73
N ILE A 180 -5.39 -15.56 7.76
CA ILE A 180 -6.01 -16.89 7.87
C ILE A 180 -6.70 -16.99 9.22
N GLN A 181 -7.97 -17.35 9.22
CA GLN A 181 -8.77 -17.59 10.42
C GLN A 181 -9.09 -19.08 10.50
N VAL A 182 -8.88 -19.69 11.66
CA VAL A 182 -9.09 -21.13 11.85
C VAL A 182 -9.91 -21.38 13.11
N LEU A 183 -10.90 -22.25 13.00
CA LEU A 183 -11.84 -22.57 14.07
C LEU A 183 -11.18 -23.36 15.21
N TYR A 184 -11.40 -22.90 16.44
CA TYR A 184 -11.10 -23.57 17.72
C TYR A 184 -9.63 -23.84 18.04
N ARG A 185 -8.98 -24.76 17.32
CA ARG A 185 -7.62 -25.23 17.64
C ARG A 185 -6.83 -25.50 16.37
N GLY A 186 -5.55 -25.14 16.38
CA GLY A 186 -4.66 -25.40 15.26
C GLY A 186 -3.20 -25.37 15.65
N ARG A 187 -2.35 -25.61 14.66
CA ARG A 187 -0.89 -25.57 14.77
C ARG A 187 -0.32 -24.88 13.56
N VAL A 188 0.60 -23.95 13.80
CA VAL A 188 1.45 -23.36 12.78
C VAL A 188 2.85 -23.92 12.98
N THR A 189 3.46 -24.40 11.90
CA THR A 189 4.86 -24.83 11.90
C THR A 189 5.64 -24.02 10.88
N LEU A 190 6.87 -23.68 11.20
CA LEU A 190 7.83 -23.06 10.30
C LEU A 190 9.09 -23.93 10.27
N GLU A 191 9.37 -24.54 9.12
CA GLU A 191 10.58 -25.31 8.88
C GLU A 191 11.64 -24.44 8.20
N VAL A 192 12.84 -24.42 8.77
CA VAL A 192 14.00 -23.67 8.26
C VAL A 192 15.21 -24.59 8.20
N PRO A 193 15.78 -24.82 6.99
CA PRO A 193 16.97 -25.65 6.84
C PRO A 193 18.21 -25.09 7.57
N LYS A 194 19.13 -26.01 7.88
CA LYS A 194 20.47 -25.70 8.41
C LYS A 194 21.16 -24.59 7.61
N GLY A 195 21.77 -23.63 8.32
CA GLY A 195 22.55 -22.55 7.74
C GLY A 195 21.75 -21.49 6.98
N THR A 196 20.42 -21.49 7.10
CA THR A 196 19.55 -20.48 6.49
C THR A 196 19.14 -19.46 7.55
N ASP A 197 19.43 -18.18 7.36
CA ASP A 197 18.98 -17.16 8.32
C ASP A 197 17.46 -16.99 8.28
N LEU A 198 16.88 -16.77 9.47
CA LEU A 198 15.48 -16.43 9.63
C LEU A 198 15.28 -14.95 9.34
N ASN A 199 14.74 -14.62 8.18
CA ASN A 199 14.22 -13.27 7.94
C ASN A 199 12.98 -13.07 8.83
N SER A 200 12.82 -11.94 9.50
CA SER A 200 11.62 -11.66 10.30
C SER A 200 10.42 -11.45 9.36
N SER A 201 9.55 -12.44 9.25
CA SER A 201 8.20 -12.25 8.68
C SER A 201 7.25 -12.86 9.67
N ASP A 202 7.07 -12.10 10.74
CA ASP A 202 6.31 -12.50 11.91
C ASP A 202 4.84 -12.27 11.64
N PHE A 203 4.04 -13.27 11.97
CA PHE A 203 2.60 -13.13 11.96
C PHE A 203 2.13 -12.73 13.35
N LYS A 204 0.97 -12.09 13.37
CA LYS A 204 0.28 -11.72 14.59
C LYS A 204 -0.84 -12.72 14.85
N VAL A 205 -0.96 -13.15 16.10
CA VAL A 205 -2.05 -14.00 16.56
C VAL A 205 -3.04 -13.17 17.34
N SER A 206 -4.32 -13.26 17.01
CA SER A 206 -5.40 -12.66 17.80
C SER A 206 -6.64 -13.57 17.80
N MET A 207 -7.59 -13.26 18.68
CA MET A 207 -8.92 -13.86 18.60
C MET A 207 -9.73 -13.18 17.48
N GLY A 208 -10.33 -13.98 16.60
CA GLY A 208 -11.19 -13.49 15.52
C GLY A 208 -12.69 -13.58 15.86
N PRO A 209 -13.57 -13.03 15.02
CA PRO A 209 -15.01 -13.17 15.13
C PRO A 209 -15.46 -14.64 14.94
N ALA A 210 -16.75 -14.92 15.14
CA ALA A 210 -17.28 -16.23 14.78
C ALA A 210 -17.16 -16.44 13.26
N ALA A 211 -16.55 -17.54 12.84
CA ALA A 211 -16.46 -17.92 11.43
C ALA A 211 -17.63 -18.79 11.00
N THR A 212 -17.90 -18.73 9.70
CA THR A 212 -18.91 -19.55 9.02
C THR A 212 -18.34 -20.86 8.47
N GLY A 213 -17.00 -20.95 8.37
CA GLY A 213 -16.27 -22.14 7.98
C GLY A 213 -15.19 -22.56 8.99
N VAL A 214 -14.54 -23.69 8.70
CA VAL A 214 -13.41 -24.16 9.51
C VAL A 214 -12.17 -23.31 9.28
N VAL A 215 -12.01 -22.83 8.04
CA VAL A 215 -11.00 -21.85 7.69
C VAL A 215 -11.58 -20.77 6.78
N GLU A 216 -11.24 -19.52 7.09
CA GLU A 216 -11.48 -18.36 6.22
C GLU A 216 -10.15 -17.66 5.88
N MET A 217 -9.94 -17.33 4.61
CA MET A 217 -8.72 -16.67 4.14
C MET A 217 -9.04 -15.32 3.52
N ASP A 218 -8.37 -14.25 3.95
CA ASP A 218 -8.47 -12.93 3.29
C ASP A 218 -7.29 -12.73 2.32
N VAL A 219 -7.63 -12.62 1.05
CA VAL A 219 -6.72 -12.51 -0.07
C VAL A 219 -6.76 -11.09 -0.63
N LYS A 220 -5.60 -10.44 -0.70
CA LYS A 220 -5.43 -9.13 -1.33
C LYS A 220 -4.76 -9.33 -2.68
N LEU A 221 -5.52 -9.14 -3.75
CA LEU A 221 -5.00 -9.29 -5.10
C LEU A 221 -4.31 -8.00 -5.55
N PRO A 222 -3.12 -8.07 -6.17
CA PRO A 222 -2.40 -6.89 -6.61
C PRO A 222 -3.09 -6.25 -7.81
N ARG A 223 -2.64 -5.03 -8.14
CA ARG A 223 -3.08 -4.32 -9.35
C ARG A 223 -2.39 -4.91 -10.58
N GLY A 224 -3.07 -4.88 -11.72
CA GLY A 224 -2.56 -5.34 -13.00
C GLY A 224 -2.89 -6.81 -13.29
N PRO A 225 -2.40 -7.34 -14.42
CA PRO A 225 -2.51 -8.75 -14.74
C PRO A 225 -1.83 -9.60 -13.66
N PHE A 226 -2.60 -10.47 -13.01
CA PHE A 226 -2.11 -11.35 -11.96
C PHE A 226 -2.87 -12.67 -11.97
N SER A 227 -2.22 -13.76 -11.59
CA SER A 227 -2.84 -15.08 -11.50
C SER A 227 -2.24 -15.84 -10.32
N VAL A 228 -3.08 -16.52 -9.54
CA VAL A 228 -2.67 -17.26 -8.35
C VAL A 228 -3.57 -18.47 -8.11
N ASP A 229 -2.94 -19.58 -7.71
CA ASP A 229 -3.61 -20.83 -7.37
C ASP A 229 -3.90 -20.95 -5.87
N PHE A 230 -5.01 -21.61 -5.55
CA PHE A 230 -5.46 -21.95 -4.20
C PHE A 230 -5.84 -23.42 -4.13
N PHE A 231 -5.64 -24.01 -2.96
CA PHE A 231 -5.83 -25.43 -2.72
C PHE A 231 -6.70 -25.68 -1.49
N THR A 232 -7.51 -26.73 -1.55
CA THR A 232 -8.28 -27.22 -0.41
C THR A 232 -7.40 -27.87 0.66
N PRO A 233 -7.91 -28.06 1.89
CA PRO A 233 -7.24 -28.85 2.90
C PRO A 233 -6.87 -30.26 2.39
N ASN A 234 -5.74 -30.79 2.87
CA ASN A 234 -5.17 -32.09 2.52
C ASN A 234 -4.99 -32.30 1.01
N TYR A 235 -4.80 -31.24 0.21
CA TYR A 235 -4.54 -31.37 -1.22
C TYR A 235 -3.26 -32.19 -1.47
N ALA A 236 -3.25 -33.18 -2.38
CA ALA A 236 -4.30 -33.58 -3.33
C ALA A 236 -5.22 -34.73 -2.84
N THR A 237 -4.99 -35.27 -1.64
CA THR A 237 -5.78 -36.40 -1.09
C THR A 237 -7.23 -36.02 -0.75
N GLY A 238 -7.45 -34.77 -0.36
CA GLY A 238 -8.76 -34.22 -0.04
C GLY A 238 -9.24 -34.48 1.39
N TYR A 239 -10.40 -33.91 1.71
CA TYR A 239 -11.04 -34.01 3.03
C TYR A 239 -12.48 -34.53 2.92
N TYR A 240 -13.01 -35.14 3.98
CA TYR A 240 -14.24 -35.95 3.92
C TYR A 240 -15.40 -35.40 4.74
N ASP A 241 -15.16 -34.42 5.61
CA ASP A 241 -16.19 -33.88 6.48
C ASP A 241 -16.93 -32.71 5.82
N GLU A 242 -18.14 -32.41 6.32
CA GLU A 242 -19.02 -31.33 5.84
C GLU A 242 -18.48 -29.91 6.13
N GLN A 243 -17.17 -29.76 6.26
CA GLN A 243 -16.53 -28.50 6.55
C GLN A 243 -16.66 -27.54 5.37
N LYS A 244 -16.90 -26.27 5.71
CA LYS A 244 -16.86 -25.16 4.78
C LYS A 244 -15.49 -24.50 4.82
N MET A 245 -14.96 -24.19 3.64
CA MET A 245 -13.80 -23.33 3.50
C MET A 245 -14.18 -22.08 2.72
N LYS A 246 -13.70 -20.93 3.17
CA LYS A 246 -14.02 -19.64 2.57
C LYS A 246 -12.76 -18.86 2.19
N TRP A 247 -12.79 -18.23 1.03
CA TRP A 247 -11.80 -17.28 0.58
C TRP A 247 -12.49 -15.95 0.28
N ASN A 248 -12.01 -14.86 0.88
CA ASN A 248 -12.46 -13.50 0.64
C ASN A 248 -11.41 -12.79 -0.21
N PHE A 249 -11.80 -12.29 -1.38
CA PHE A 249 -10.92 -11.64 -2.34
C PHE A 249 -11.21 -10.14 -2.39
N ALA A 250 -10.21 -9.36 -1.99
CA ALA A 250 -10.20 -7.92 -2.16
C ALA A 250 -9.48 -7.56 -3.46
N LEU A 251 -10.20 -6.92 -4.37
CA LEU A 251 -9.72 -6.47 -5.68
C LEU A 251 -9.46 -4.97 -5.66
N LYS A 252 -8.57 -4.55 -6.56
CA LYS A 252 -8.42 -3.11 -6.85
C LYS A 252 -9.55 -2.64 -7.76
N PRO A 253 -9.98 -1.36 -7.66
CA PRO A 253 -10.95 -0.79 -8.58
C PRO A 253 -10.54 -0.99 -10.05
N MET A 254 -11.53 -1.09 -10.95
CA MET A 254 -11.32 -1.27 -12.40
C MET A 254 -10.50 -2.52 -12.78
N HIS A 255 -10.62 -3.58 -11.98
CA HIS A 255 -10.08 -4.90 -12.30
C HIS A 255 -11.23 -5.90 -12.39
N ASN A 256 -11.12 -6.78 -13.38
CA ASN A 256 -11.99 -7.92 -13.51
C ASN A 256 -11.27 -9.15 -12.97
N PHE A 257 -12.04 -10.08 -12.40
CA PHE A 257 -11.56 -11.42 -12.06
C PHE A 257 -12.23 -12.50 -12.90
N THR A 258 -11.53 -13.62 -13.00
CA THR A 258 -12.07 -14.90 -13.47
C THR A 258 -11.57 -16.01 -12.56
N VAL A 259 -12.49 -16.87 -12.13
CA VAL A 259 -12.17 -18.07 -11.36
C VAL A 259 -12.13 -19.27 -12.29
N ARG A 260 -11.06 -20.06 -12.25
CA ARG A 260 -10.91 -21.29 -13.05
C ARG A 260 -10.57 -22.46 -12.16
N PHE A 261 -11.35 -23.54 -12.27
CA PHE A 261 -11.04 -24.77 -11.55
C PHE A 261 -10.07 -25.59 -12.40
N GLN A 262 -8.83 -25.75 -11.91
CA GLN A 262 -7.75 -26.42 -12.62
C GLN A 262 -7.80 -27.93 -12.41
N HIS A 263 -8.05 -28.35 -11.17
CA HIS A 263 -8.21 -29.76 -10.82
C HIS A 263 -9.30 -29.91 -9.77
N TYR A 264 -10.25 -30.82 -10.02
CA TYR A 264 -11.33 -31.14 -9.11
C TYR A 264 -11.45 -32.66 -8.97
N ALA A 265 -11.32 -33.16 -7.75
CA ALA A 265 -11.60 -34.55 -7.38
C ALA A 265 -12.82 -34.57 -6.44
N PRO A 266 -13.98 -35.08 -6.91
CA PRO A 266 -15.18 -35.17 -6.09
C PRO A 266 -15.08 -36.32 -5.06
N PRO A 267 -15.64 -36.15 -3.85
CA PRO A 267 -15.83 -37.25 -2.91
C PRO A 267 -17.06 -38.10 -3.23
N GLU A 268 -17.16 -39.29 -2.65
CA GLU A 268 -18.39 -40.09 -2.63
C GLU A 268 -19.38 -39.58 -1.56
N CYS A 269 -20.29 -38.68 -1.97
CA CYS A 269 -21.29 -38.08 -1.09
C CYS A 269 -22.40 -39.06 -0.70
N GLN A 270 -22.66 -39.20 0.61
CA GLN A 270 -23.81 -39.93 1.14
C GLN A 270 -25.03 -39.01 1.31
N LYS A 271 -24.79 -37.76 1.73
CA LYS A 271 -25.81 -36.72 1.93
C LYS A 271 -25.28 -35.37 1.45
N LYS A 272 -26.19 -34.54 0.95
CA LYS A 272 -25.89 -33.24 0.33
C LYS A 272 -24.94 -33.39 -0.87
N THR A 273 -24.68 -32.28 -1.55
CA THR A 273 -23.77 -32.21 -2.68
C THR A 273 -22.69 -31.18 -2.39
N VAL A 274 -21.54 -31.33 -3.02
CA VAL A 274 -20.50 -30.31 -2.97
C VAL A 274 -20.97 -29.09 -3.75
N MET A 275 -20.98 -27.92 -3.13
CA MET A 275 -21.45 -26.67 -3.75
C MET A 275 -20.45 -25.54 -3.50
N CYS A 276 -20.41 -24.59 -4.44
CA CYS A 276 -19.64 -23.35 -4.35
C CYS A 276 -20.61 -22.17 -4.21
N ASP A 277 -20.59 -21.51 -3.06
CA ASP A 277 -21.34 -20.29 -2.82
C ASP A 277 -20.46 -19.07 -3.12
N TYR A 278 -20.90 -18.23 -4.04
CA TYR A 278 -20.25 -16.97 -4.37
C TYR A 278 -21.05 -15.79 -3.82
N SER A 279 -20.35 -14.80 -3.27
CA SER A 279 -20.92 -13.49 -2.94
C SER A 279 -20.10 -12.40 -3.60
N LEU A 280 -20.72 -11.59 -4.46
CA LEU A 280 -20.13 -10.47 -5.18
C LEU A 280 -20.76 -9.17 -4.66
N GLY A 281 -20.04 -8.47 -3.79
CA GLY A 281 -20.59 -7.34 -3.02
C GLY A 281 -21.81 -7.71 -2.17
N ASP A 282 -22.62 -6.70 -1.81
CA ASP A 282 -23.73 -6.86 -0.86
C ASP A 282 -25.04 -7.39 -1.47
N LYS A 283 -25.16 -7.38 -2.80
CA LYS A 283 -26.46 -7.58 -3.49
C LYS A 283 -26.52 -8.83 -4.36
N THR A 284 -25.39 -9.45 -4.67
CA THR A 284 -25.34 -10.57 -5.62
C THR A 284 -24.71 -11.78 -4.95
N SER A 285 -25.49 -12.83 -4.75
CA SER A 285 -24.98 -14.13 -4.30
C SER A 285 -25.62 -15.23 -5.12
N PHE A 286 -24.86 -16.27 -5.44
CA PHE A 286 -25.35 -17.42 -6.18
C PHE A 286 -24.52 -18.67 -5.82
N THR A 287 -25.15 -19.82 -6.02
CA THR A 287 -24.55 -21.12 -5.72
C THR A 287 -24.45 -21.93 -7.01
N VAL A 288 -23.29 -22.52 -7.26
CA VAL A 288 -23.02 -23.37 -8.44
C VAL A 288 -22.30 -24.65 -8.01
N ALA A 289 -22.46 -25.72 -8.80
CA ALA A 289 -21.67 -26.93 -8.59
C ALA A 289 -20.23 -26.73 -9.09
N PRO A 290 -19.22 -27.45 -8.53
CA PRO A 290 -17.84 -27.36 -9.00
C PRO A 290 -17.62 -27.72 -10.48
N THR A 291 -18.53 -28.50 -11.06
CA THR A 291 -18.49 -28.93 -12.47
C THR A 291 -19.15 -27.93 -13.43
N GLU A 292 -19.83 -26.92 -12.91
CA GLU A 292 -20.49 -25.88 -13.70
C GLU A 292 -19.53 -24.73 -14.03
N THR A 293 -19.97 -23.80 -14.88
CA THR A 293 -19.16 -22.64 -15.26
C THR A 293 -18.97 -21.71 -14.08
N GLN A 294 -17.71 -21.50 -13.70
CA GLN A 294 -17.34 -20.59 -12.62
C GLN A 294 -17.35 -19.12 -13.09
N PRO A 295 -17.42 -18.14 -12.17
CA PRO A 295 -17.54 -16.74 -12.52
C PRO A 295 -16.36 -16.24 -13.37
N ALA A 296 -16.69 -15.64 -14.51
CA ALA A 296 -15.71 -15.08 -15.42
C ALA A 296 -16.04 -13.61 -15.72
N ASN A 297 -14.98 -12.81 -15.84
CA ASN A 297 -15.03 -11.40 -16.21
C ASN A 297 -15.98 -10.56 -15.34
N LYS A 298 -15.86 -10.69 -14.01
CA LYS A 298 -16.68 -9.96 -13.02
C LYS A 298 -15.84 -8.91 -12.29
N GLN A 299 -16.47 -7.84 -11.81
CA GLN A 299 -15.83 -6.77 -11.05
C GLN A 299 -16.18 -6.79 -9.57
N GLY A 300 -15.30 -6.17 -8.79
CA GLY A 300 -15.49 -5.94 -7.37
C GLY A 300 -15.00 -7.09 -6.51
N ASP A 301 -14.99 -6.83 -5.21
CA ASP A 301 -14.64 -7.81 -4.19
C ASP A 301 -15.64 -8.97 -4.22
N PHE A 302 -15.13 -10.18 -3.99
CA PHE A 302 -15.96 -11.36 -3.97
C PHE A 302 -15.49 -12.36 -2.92
N SER A 303 -16.35 -13.28 -2.54
CA SER A 303 -15.97 -14.46 -1.74
C SER A 303 -16.40 -15.73 -2.44
N LEU A 304 -15.64 -16.80 -2.19
CA LEU A 304 -15.94 -18.17 -2.58
C LEU A 304 -15.99 -19.01 -1.31
N THR A 305 -17.12 -19.68 -1.06
CA THR A 305 -17.26 -20.69 -0.01
C THR A 305 -17.46 -22.05 -0.65
N LEU A 306 -16.55 -23.00 -0.40
CA LEU A 306 -16.69 -24.39 -0.80
C LEU A 306 -17.28 -25.19 0.35
N ALA A 307 -18.48 -25.72 0.15
CA ALA A 307 -19.15 -26.61 1.10
C ALA A 307 -18.99 -28.06 0.65
N ASN A 308 -18.38 -28.89 1.51
CA ASN A 308 -18.29 -30.32 1.26
C ASN A 308 -19.59 -31.03 1.65
N CYS A 309 -19.77 -32.25 1.14
CA CYS A 309 -20.84 -33.16 1.50
C CYS A 309 -20.42 -34.11 2.64
N ASP A 310 -21.36 -34.91 3.16
CA ASP A 310 -21.05 -36.00 4.08
C ASP A 310 -20.46 -37.17 3.28
N ALA A 311 -19.12 -37.23 3.21
CA ALA A 311 -18.43 -38.15 2.34
C ALA A 311 -18.09 -39.48 3.02
N LYS A 312 -18.17 -40.56 2.25
CA LYS A 312 -17.78 -41.90 2.71
C LYS A 312 -16.27 -41.96 2.95
N LYS A 313 -15.86 -42.11 4.22
CA LYS A 313 -14.46 -42.24 4.63
C LYS A 313 -14.00 -43.71 4.60
N VAL A 314 -13.62 -44.20 3.42
CA VAL A 314 -13.08 -45.57 3.22
C VAL A 314 -11.73 -45.50 2.51
N ALA A 315 -10.85 -46.47 2.79
CA ALA A 315 -9.56 -46.58 2.11
C ALA A 315 -9.75 -46.62 0.58
N ASN A 316 -8.90 -45.89 -0.15
CA ASN A 316 -8.91 -45.75 -1.62
C ASN A 316 -10.10 -44.98 -2.22
N VAL A 317 -10.97 -44.37 -1.41
CA VAL A 317 -11.97 -43.40 -1.91
C VAL A 317 -11.39 -42.00 -1.71
N PRO A 318 -11.27 -41.15 -2.75
CA PRO A 318 -10.72 -39.80 -2.60
C PRO A 318 -11.66 -38.89 -1.78
N GLY A 319 -11.06 -37.97 -1.01
CA GLY A 319 -11.80 -36.88 -0.39
C GLY A 319 -12.03 -35.75 -1.38
N LEU A 320 -12.75 -34.71 -0.95
CA LEU A 320 -12.91 -33.49 -1.74
C LEU A 320 -11.55 -32.81 -1.91
N SER A 321 -11.09 -32.69 -3.15
CA SER A 321 -9.88 -31.96 -3.50
C SER A 321 -10.14 -30.98 -4.63
N LEU A 322 -9.73 -29.72 -4.45
CA LEU A 322 -9.85 -28.68 -5.46
C LEU A 322 -8.57 -27.85 -5.51
N ASN A 323 -8.08 -27.64 -6.74
CA ASN A 323 -7.16 -26.59 -7.12
C ASN A 323 -7.90 -25.60 -8.02
N PHE A 324 -7.98 -24.34 -7.63
CA PHE A 324 -8.56 -23.29 -8.44
C PHE A 324 -7.63 -22.09 -8.56
N ASN A 325 -7.67 -21.46 -9.72
CA ASN A 325 -6.93 -20.27 -10.06
C ASN A 325 -7.85 -19.05 -10.05
N VAL A 326 -7.33 -17.93 -9.58
CA VAL A 326 -7.97 -16.62 -9.71
C VAL A 326 -7.11 -15.73 -10.60
N GLU A 327 -7.63 -15.40 -11.78
CA GLU A 327 -7.02 -14.48 -12.72
C GLU A 327 -7.60 -13.09 -12.52
N VAL A 328 -6.74 -12.09 -12.46
CA VAL A 328 -7.07 -10.68 -12.37
C VAL A 328 -6.50 -9.98 -13.59
N PHE A 329 -7.30 -9.12 -14.22
CA PHE A 329 -6.87 -8.32 -15.35
C PHE A 329 -7.52 -6.95 -15.31
N ARG A 330 -6.85 -5.97 -15.92
CA ARG A 330 -7.36 -4.60 -16.01
C ARG A 330 -8.62 -4.58 -16.87
N SER A 331 -9.66 -3.93 -16.37
CA SER A 331 -10.90 -3.71 -17.12
C SER A 331 -10.99 -2.33 -17.73
N GLY A 332 -10.13 -1.40 -17.29
CA GLY A 332 -10.10 -0.02 -17.75
C GLY A 332 -9.80 0.06 -19.25
N THR A 333 -10.70 0.72 -19.99
CA THR A 333 -10.39 1.23 -21.33
C THR A 333 -9.86 2.66 -21.15
N PRO A 334 -8.70 3.03 -21.71
CA PRO A 334 -8.18 4.38 -21.55
C PRO A 334 -9.14 5.39 -22.17
N TYR A 335 -9.46 6.45 -21.43
CA TYR A 335 -10.19 7.60 -21.95
C TYR A 335 -9.21 8.44 -22.79
N LEU A 336 -9.54 8.66 -24.06
CA LEU A 336 -8.69 9.38 -25.02
C LEU A 336 -9.24 10.79 -25.26
N CYS A 337 -8.35 11.77 -25.27
CA CYS A 337 -8.67 13.17 -25.46
C CYS A 337 -7.59 13.81 -26.33
N THR A 338 -7.96 14.46 -27.43
CA THR A 338 -7.02 15.19 -28.28
C THR A 338 -7.21 16.67 -28.03
N VAL A 339 -6.14 17.35 -27.63
CA VAL A 339 -6.14 18.80 -27.38
C VAL A 339 -5.36 19.49 -28.50
N ASP A 340 -5.99 20.47 -29.15
CA ASP A 340 -5.36 21.28 -30.20
C ASP A 340 -5.26 22.76 -29.79
N LEU A 341 -4.06 23.21 -29.45
CA LEU A 341 -3.77 24.60 -29.05
C LEU A 341 -3.11 25.40 -30.17
N ARG A 342 -3.07 24.89 -31.41
CA ARG A 342 -2.39 25.57 -32.54
C ARG A 342 -3.02 26.92 -32.90
N ASN A 343 -4.32 27.07 -32.65
CA ASN A 343 -5.07 28.30 -32.94
C ASN A 343 -5.24 29.21 -31.72
N GLU A 344 -4.75 28.80 -30.54
CA GLU A 344 -4.90 29.55 -29.28
C GLU A 344 -3.54 30.09 -28.84
N GLU A 345 -3.19 31.29 -29.32
CA GLU A 345 -1.91 31.93 -29.02
C GLU A 345 -1.69 32.06 -27.50
N GLY A 346 -0.49 31.65 -27.06
CA GLY A 346 -0.04 31.77 -25.68
C GLY A 346 -0.77 30.88 -24.66
N LEU A 347 -1.73 30.05 -25.07
CA LEU A 347 -2.48 29.17 -24.17
C LEU A 347 -1.74 27.85 -23.94
N SER A 348 -1.53 27.48 -22.69
CA SER A 348 -1.00 26.18 -22.27
C SER A 348 -1.90 25.54 -21.22
N LEU A 349 -1.99 24.21 -21.24
CA LEU A 349 -2.76 23.43 -20.25
C LEU A 349 -1.84 22.59 -19.39
N GLN A 350 -2.25 22.39 -18.14
CA GLN A 350 -1.60 21.48 -17.21
C GLN A 350 -2.64 20.62 -16.50
N ILE A 351 -2.41 19.31 -16.50
CA ILE A 351 -3.24 18.32 -15.80
C ILE A 351 -2.35 17.50 -14.89
N GLU A 352 -2.75 17.36 -13.63
CA GLU A 352 -2.03 16.56 -12.65
C GLU A 352 -2.98 15.78 -11.75
N ASN A 353 -2.47 14.65 -11.24
CA ASN A 353 -3.16 13.83 -10.26
C ASN A 353 -2.80 14.34 -8.85
N LYS A 354 -3.79 14.79 -8.10
CA LYS A 354 -3.64 15.28 -6.72
C LYS A 354 -3.66 14.19 -5.67
N ASN A 355 -4.05 12.98 -6.05
CA ASN A 355 -4.11 11.84 -5.16
C ASN A 355 -2.96 10.87 -5.49
N PRO A 356 -1.84 10.91 -4.76
CA PRO A 356 -0.71 10.00 -4.99
C PRO A 356 -1.05 8.53 -4.68
N GLU A 357 -2.12 8.28 -3.93
CA GLU A 357 -2.63 6.93 -3.69
C GLU A 357 -3.56 6.44 -4.83
N SER A 358 -3.96 7.35 -5.72
CA SER A 358 -4.65 6.96 -6.95
C SER A 358 -3.61 6.46 -7.95
N TYR A 359 -3.88 5.29 -8.50
CA TYR A 359 -3.07 4.66 -9.54
C TYR A 359 -3.46 5.15 -10.93
N CYS A 360 -3.82 6.43 -11.04
CA CYS A 360 -4.20 7.08 -12.28
C CYS A 360 -2.97 7.14 -13.21
N GLU A 361 -3.08 6.49 -14.37
CA GLU A 361 -2.03 6.51 -15.39
C GLU A 361 -2.42 7.53 -16.46
N MET A 362 -1.66 8.61 -16.53
CA MET A 362 -1.83 9.66 -17.52
C MET A 362 -0.71 9.57 -18.57
N SER A 363 -1.04 9.78 -19.84
CA SER A 363 -0.03 9.83 -20.90
C SER A 363 -0.24 11.02 -21.84
N LEU A 364 0.88 11.54 -22.34
CA LEU A 364 0.98 12.57 -23.37
C LEU A 364 1.68 11.96 -24.59
N ASN A 365 0.99 11.90 -25.73
CA ASN A 365 1.48 11.27 -26.96
C ASN A 365 2.02 9.84 -26.71
N SER A 366 1.26 9.05 -25.96
CA SER A 366 1.60 7.68 -25.55
C SER A 366 2.79 7.55 -24.56
N VAL A 367 3.29 8.66 -24.02
CA VAL A 367 4.35 8.66 -22.99
C VAL A 367 3.74 8.94 -21.63
N MET A 368 3.93 8.04 -20.67
CA MET A 368 3.40 8.17 -19.31
C MET A 368 4.01 9.39 -18.59
N GLN A 369 3.18 10.20 -17.94
CA GLN A 369 3.58 11.40 -17.21
C GLN A 369 2.79 11.55 -15.91
N GLU A 370 3.45 11.90 -14.82
CA GLU A 370 2.78 12.26 -13.56
C GLU A 370 2.04 13.61 -13.65
N LYS A 371 2.53 14.48 -14.54
CA LYS A 371 2.00 15.80 -14.82
C LYS A 371 2.05 16.06 -16.32
N ILE A 372 0.88 16.17 -16.94
CA ILE A 372 0.75 16.52 -18.35
C ILE A 372 0.86 18.03 -18.48
N VAL A 373 1.73 18.49 -19.39
CA VAL A 373 1.80 19.89 -19.82
C VAL A 373 1.64 19.93 -21.33
N VAL A 374 0.57 20.55 -21.81
CA VAL A 374 0.34 20.80 -23.24
C VAL A 374 0.80 22.23 -23.55
N PRO A 375 1.95 22.40 -24.23
CA PRO A 375 2.49 23.73 -24.51
C PRO A 375 1.70 24.47 -25.59
N ALA A 376 1.80 25.80 -25.57
CA ALA A 376 1.14 26.67 -26.54
C ALA A 376 1.56 26.37 -27.98
N GLY A 377 0.62 26.49 -28.92
CA GLY A 377 0.88 26.26 -30.34
C GLY A 377 1.07 24.79 -30.73
N THR A 378 0.75 23.83 -29.85
CA THR A 378 0.92 22.39 -30.11
C THR A 378 -0.41 21.64 -30.15
N LYS A 379 -0.37 20.43 -30.72
CA LYS A 379 -1.44 19.45 -30.66
C LYS A 379 -0.94 18.22 -29.92
N ALA A 380 -1.75 17.68 -29.03
CA ALA A 380 -1.38 16.57 -28.16
C ALA A 380 -2.51 15.55 -28.03
N ASP A 381 -2.14 14.26 -28.03
CA ASP A 381 -3.05 13.17 -27.71
C ASP A 381 -2.84 12.73 -26.26
N LEU A 382 -3.90 12.84 -25.46
CA LEU A 382 -3.92 12.52 -24.04
C LEU A 382 -4.64 11.20 -23.82
N SER A 383 -4.13 10.39 -22.89
CA SER A 383 -4.85 9.20 -22.42
C SER A 383 -4.90 9.17 -20.90
N PHE A 384 -6.06 8.82 -20.36
CA PHE A 384 -6.30 8.68 -18.93
C PHE A 384 -6.80 7.27 -18.65
N LEU A 385 -6.03 6.48 -17.93
CA LEU A 385 -6.42 5.14 -17.53
C LEU A 385 -6.61 5.10 -16.01
N ASP A 386 -7.80 4.64 -15.60
CA ASP A 386 -8.19 4.52 -14.19
C ASP A 386 -8.02 5.81 -13.38
N CYS A 387 -8.35 6.96 -13.98
CA CYS A 387 -8.25 8.28 -13.36
C CYS A 387 -9.63 8.80 -12.94
N PRO A 388 -9.98 8.74 -11.64
CA PRO A 388 -11.19 9.38 -11.13
C PRO A 388 -11.12 10.89 -11.35
N VAL A 389 -12.20 11.49 -11.85
CA VAL A 389 -12.27 12.93 -12.16
C VAL A 389 -11.93 13.80 -10.95
N GLN A 390 -12.30 13.35 -9.75
CA GLN A 390 -12.03 14.04 -8.47
C GLN A 390 -10.55 14.05 -8.07
N ASP A 391 -9.74 13.14 -8.61
CA ASP A 391 -8.31 13.07 -8.32
C ASP A 391 -7.50 13.95 -9.30
N LEU A 392 -8.10 14.38 -10.41
CA LEU A 392 -7.45 15.19 -11.42
C LEU A 392 -7.70 16.68 -11.19
N GLN A 393 -6.67 17.49 -11.44
CA GLN A 393 -6.80 18.94 -11.49
C GLN A 393 -6.33 19.49 -12.84
N LEU A 394 -7.23 20.19 -13.53
CA LEU A 394 -6.94 20.92 -14.76
C LEU A 394 -6.71 22.41 -14.46
N THR A 395 -5.57 22.92 -14.91
CA THR A 395 -5.22 24.35 -14.86
C THR A 395 -4.80 24.83 -16.24
N ALA A 396 -5.07 26.09 -16.55
CA ALA A 396 -4.73 26.69 -17.84
C ALA A 396 -4.04 28.04 -17.63
N THR A 397 -3.05 28.33 -18.45
CA THR A 397 -2.33 29.61 -18.44
C THR A 397 -2.32 30.21 -19.83
N LYS A 398 -2.66 31.50 -19.97
CA LYS A 398 -2.57 32.26 -21.22
C LYS A 398 -1.56 33.38 -21.07
N VAL A 399 -0.45 33.27 -21.81
CA VAL A 399 0.58 34.31 -21.90
C VAL A 399 0.15 35.32 -22.96
N ILE A 400 0.18 36.60 -22.60
CA ILE A 400 -0.12 37.71 -23.51
C ILE A 400 1.11 38.61 -23.53
N ASP A 401 1.79 38.65 -24.66
CA ASP A 401 2.90 39.57 -24.88
C ASP A 401 2.36 40.95 -25.27
N CYS A 402 2.55 41.90 -24.36
CA CYS A 402 2.07 43.26 -24.50
C CYS A 402 2.99 44.08 -25.43
N PRO A 403 2.44 44.91 -26.33
CA PRO A 403 3.24 45.79 -27.18
C PRO A 403 3.94 46.89 -26.38
N SER A 404 5.04 47.41 -26.91
CA SER A 404 5.77 48.58 -26.38
C SER A 404 4.91 49.85 -26.45
N VAL A 405 4.97 50.69 -25.42
CA VAL A 405 4.18 51.93 -25.33
C VAL A 405 4.88 53.07 -26.06
N SER A 406 4.28 53.62 -27.13
CA SER A 406 4.70 54.88 -27.75
C SER A 406 3.77 56.03 -27.31
N ALA A 407 4.10 56.75 -26.24
CA ALA A 407 3.48 58.00 -25.77
C ALA A 407 1.92 58.07 -25.64
N ARG A 408 1.19 56.97 -25.85
CA ARG A 408 -0.27 56.86 -25.78
C ARG A 408 -0.66 55.60 -25.02
N ASP A 409 -1.76 55.70 -24.27
CA ASP A 409 -2.37 54.55 -23.59
C ASP A 409 -2.89 53.54 -24.64
N VAL A 410 -2.40 52.30 -24.56
CA VAL A 410 -2.86 51.20 -25.41
C VAL A 410 -3.90 50.40 -24.63
N THR A 411 -5.13 50.36 -25.11
CA THR A 411 -6.16 49.50 -24.50
C THR A 411 -6.07 48.10 -25.10
N GLY A 412 -5.88 47.09 -24.25
CA GLY A 412 -5.85 45.68 -24.63
C GLY A 412 -7.24 45.05 -24.75
N PRO A 413 -7.31 43.81 -25.28
CA PRO A 413 -8.55 43.03 -25.29
C PRO A 413 -9.05 42.73 -23.88
N SER A 414 -10.33 42.36 -23.77
CA SER A 414 -10.89 41.90 -22.49
C SER A 414 -10.34 40.52 -22.14
N LEU A 415 -10.02 40.30 -20.87
CA LEU A 415 -9.55 39.01 -20.36
C LEU A 415 -10.75 38.07 -20.21
N THR A 416 -10.84 37.09 -21.11
CA THR A 416 -11.86 36.02 -21.14
C THR A 416 -11.19 34.66 -21.14
N ILE A 417 -11.89 33.65 -20.63
CA ILE A 417 -11.44 32.25 -20.72
C ILE A 417 -11.76 31.76 -22.14
N PRO A 418 -10.76 31.29 -22.92
CA PRO A 418 -11.00 30.71 -24.24
C PRO A 418 -11.81 29.41 -24.13
N THR A 419 -12.45 28.99 -25.22
CA THR A 419 -13.19 27.74 -25.23
C THR A 419 -12.21 26.57 -25.23
N LEU A 420 -12.23 25.78 -24.16
CA LEU A 420 -11.40 24.58 -24.04
C LEU A 420 -12.02 23.40 -24.80
N ASP A 421 -11.18 22.43 -25.17
CA ASP A 421 -11.64 21.24 -25.86
C ASP A 421 -12.65 20.45 -25.00
N PRO A 422 -13.86 20.15 -25.52
CA PRO A 422 -14.90 19.46 -24.76
C PRO A 422 -14.53 18.01 -24.41
N SER A 423 -13.50 17.44 -25.03
CA SER A 423 -13.02 16.09 -24.70
C SER A 423 -12.20 16.04 -23.40
N LEU A 424 -11.84 17.17 -22.79
CA LEU A 424 -11.13 17.18 -21.51
C LEU A 424 -11.99 16.54 -20.39
N PRO A 425 -11.46 15.54 -19.64
CA PRO A 425 -12.26 14.77 -18.69
C PRO A 425 -12.54 15.49 -17.36
N VAL A 426 -11.99 16.69 -17.16
CA VAL A 426 -11.92 17.38 -15.86
C VAL A 426 -12.35 18.84 -16.02
N PRO A 427 -13.15 19.40 -15.10
CA PRO A 427 -13.49 20.83 -15.14
C PRO A 427 -12.26 21.71 -14.91
N LEU A 428 -12.31 22.94 -15.43
CA LEU A 428 -11.23 23.90 -15.27
C LEU A 428 -11.27 24.48 -13.84
N HIS A 429 -10.23 24.19 -13.06
CA HIS A 429 -10.14 24.60 -11.65
C HIS A 429 -9.50 25.97 -11.46
N GLN A 430 -8.55 26.32 -12.33
CA GLN A 430 -7.83 27.59 -12.24
C GLN A 430 -7.44 28.05 -13.64
N PHE A 431 -7.61 29.35 -13.88
CA PHE A 431 -7.15 30.00 -15.11
C PHE A 431 -6.25 31.19 -14.77
N THR A 432 -5.09 31.27 -15.39
CA THR A 432 -4.13 32.36 -15.16
C THR A 432 -3.80 33.09 -16.45
N TRP A 433 -3.95 34.42 -16.46
CA TRP A 433 -3.36 35.27 -17.50
C TRP A 433 -2.01 35.78 -17.02
N LEU A 434 -1.00 35.69 -17.89
CA LEU A 434 0.33 36.26 -17.66
C LEU A 434 0.58 37.37 -18.67
N LEU A 435 0.53 38.62 -18.21
CA LEU A 435 0.77 39.81 -19.02
C LEU A 435 2.27 40.14 -18.98
N ARG A 436 2.95 39.99 -20.11
CA ARG A 436 4.39 40.25 -20.25
C ARG A 436 4.63 41.57 -20.95
N LEU A 437 5.27 42.50 -20.27
CA LEU A 437 5.67 43.79 -20.81
C LEU A 437 7.06 43.68 -21.46
N ARG A 438 7.27 44.40 -22.57
CA ARG A 438 8.59 44.49 -23.24
C ARG A 438 9.49 45.58 -22.65
N ASP A 439 8.89 46.64 -22.09
CA ASP A 439 9.57 47.81 -21.55
C ASP A 439 9.09 48.12 -20.12
N GLN A 440 9.75 49.07 -19.43
CA GLN A 440 9.33 49.59 -18.10
C GLN A 440 8.02 50.39 -18.21
N SER A 441 6.91 49.68 -18.39
CA SER A 441 5.56 50.23 -18.54
C SER A 441 4.63 49.76 -17.42
N THR A 442 3.42 50.32 -17.38
CA THR A 442 2.43 50.06 -16.33
C THR A 442 1.24 49.32 -16.91
N VAL A 443 0.81 48.22 -16.28
CA VAL A 443 -0.44 47.52 -16.57
C VAL A 443 -1.58 48.18 -15.83
N ASP A 444 -2.63 48.52 -16.56
CA ASP A 444 -3.85 49.12 -16.06
C ASP A 444 -5.00 48.12 -16.09
N LEU A 445 -5.40 47.57 -14.95
CA LEU A 445 -6.52 46.64 -14.83
C LEU A 445 -7.82 47.35 -14.46
N MET A 446 -8.88 47.09 -15.22
CA MET A 446 -10.19 47.73 -15.10
C MET A 446 -11.29 46.67 -15.13
N SER A 447 -12.39 46.92 -14.41
CA SER A 447 -13.58 46.07 -14.49
C SER A 447 -14.30 46.27 -15.84
N PRO A 448 -15.07 45.28 -16.34
CA PRO A 448 -15.99 45.47 -17.47
C PRO A 448 -17.00 46.61 -17.23
N LYS A 449 -17.61 47.11 -18.31
CA LYS A 449 -18.57 48.22 -18.21
C LYS A 449 -19.75 47.84 -17.31
N GLY A 450 -20.02 48.63 -16.27
CA GLY A 450 -21.17 48.44 -15.37
C GLY A 450 -20.82 47.83 -14.00
N SER A 451 -19.56 47.51 -13.73
CA SER A 451 -19.09 47.04 -12.42
C SER A 451 -17.81 47.74 -11.99
N TYR A 452 -17.49 47.65 -10.70
CA TYR A 452 -16.23 48.13 -10.12
C TYR A 452 -15.55 47.00 -9.38
N LEU A 453 -14.24 47.11 -9.19
CA LEU A 453 -13.48 46.14 -8.42
C LEU A 453 -13.70 46.38 -6.92
N HIS A 454 -13.87 45.28 -6.19
CA HIS A 454 -13.88 45.23 -4.74
C HIS A 454 -12.70 44.37 -4.29
N GLN A 455 -11.92 44.86 -3.33
CA GLN A 455 -10.83 44.10 -2.75
C GLN A 455 -11.37 43.25 -1.60
N SER A 456 -11.09 41.94 -1.63
CA SER A 456 -11.46 41.02 -0.57
C SER A 456 -10.59 41.30 0.66
N LEU A 457 -11.21 41.73 1.75
CA LEU A 457 -10.57 41.93 3.05
C LEU A 457 -11.15 40.95 4.08
N PRO A 458 -10.45 40.64 5.20
CA PRO A 458 -10.94 39.70 6.20
C PRO A 458 -12.37 39.96 6.68
N ASP A 459 -12.73 41.23 6.83
CA ASP A 459 -14.05 41.66 7.32
C ASP A 459 -15.10 41.85 6.21
N LYS A 460 -14.68 41.92 4.94
CA LYS A 460 -15.57 42.07 3.78
C LYS A 460 -15.02 41.27 2.59
N GLN A 461 -15.23 39.95 2.66
CA GLN A 461 -14.78 39.02 1.62
C GLN A 461 -15.64 39.13 0.35
N CYS A 462 -15.02 38.85 -0.79
CA CYS A 462 -15.72 38.67 -2.06
C CYS A 462 -16.66 37.45 -1.99
N ASN A 463 -17.96 37.65 -2.24
CA ASN A 463 -19.00 36.59 -2.23
C ASN A 463 -19.46 36.18 -3.63
N GLU A 464 -18.79 36.71 -4.65
CA GLU A 464 -19.05 36.47 -6.06
C GLU A 464 -18.67 35.04 -6.46
N ARG A 465 -19.13 34.61 -7.64
CA ARG A 465 -18.92 33.25 -8.18
C ARG A 465 -17.47 32.85 -8.29
N VAL A 466 -16.61 33.83 -8.56
CA VAL A 466 -15.18 33.68 -8.78
C VAL A 466 -14.42 34.70 -7.95
N SER A 467 -13.14 34.43 -7.72
CA SER A 467 -12.21 35.40 -7.16
C SER A 467 -11.00 35.59 -8.07
N LEU A 468 -10.46 36.80 -8.08
CA LEU A 468 -9.34 37.23 -8.91
C LEU A 468 -8.15 37.51 -8.00
N LEU A 469 -7.15 36.64 -8.03
CA LEU A 469 -5.86 36.90 -7.39
C LEU A 469 -4.96 37.65 -8.36
N ILE A 470 -4.51 38.84 -7.99
CA ILE A 470 -3.61 39.66 -8.79
C ILE A 470 -2.25 39.70 -8.11
N SER A 471 -1.19 39.39 -8.85
CA SER A 471 0.17 39.34 -8.30
C SER A 471 1.19 39.75 -9.35
N GLU A 472 2.30 40.31 -8.92
CA GLU A 472 3.47 40.45 -9.79
C GLU A 472 4.03 39.08 -10.13
N THR A 473 4.58 38.96 -11.33
CA THR A 473 5.22 37.71 -11.77
C THR A 473 6.46 37.36 -10.92
N GLU A 474 7.05 38.35 -10.26
CA GLU A 474 8.16 38.20 -9.31
C GLU A 474 7.73 37.73 -7.90
N GLY A 475 6.43 37.44 -7.69
CA GLY A 475 5.92 36.75 -6.51
C GLY A 475 5.28 37.65 -5.45
N SER A 476 5.28 38.97 -5.63
CA SER A 476 4.57 39.90 -4.73
C SER A 476 3.06 39.82 -4.97
N ASN A 477 2.31 39.38 -3.95
CA ASN A 477 0.84 39.37 -4.00
C ASN A 477 0.29 40.79 -3.80
N ILE A 478 -0.49 41.28 -4.76
CA ILE A 478 -1.12 42.61 -4.71
C ILE A 478 -2.45 42.54 -3.98
N GLY A 479 -3.21 41.45 -4.17
CA GLY A 479 -4.43 41.19 -3.43
C GLY A 479 -5.43 40.31 -4.18
N GLN A 480 -6.51 39.98 -3.48
CA GLN A 480 -7.65 39.25 -4.03
C GLN A 480 -8.80 40.22 -4.29
N PHE A 481 -9.42 40.11 -5.46
CA PHE A 481 -10.44 41.02 -5.96
C PHE A 481 -11.64 40.27 -6.53
N CYS A 482 -12.74 40.98 -6.69
CA CYS A 482 -13.96 40.53 -7.37
C CYS A 482 -14.64 41.72 -8.06
N SER A 483 -15.45 41.43 -9.07
CA SER A 483 -16.31 42.43 -9.70
C SER A 483 -17.65 42.47 -8.95
N ALA A 484 -17.84 43.49 -8.12
CA ALA A 484 -19.03 43.63 -7.27
C ALA A 484 -19.83 44.89 -7.68
N ALA A 485 -21.15 44.84 -7.53
CA ALA A 485 -22.02 46.00 -7.75
C ALA A 485 -21.68 47.16 -6.78
N GLU A 486 -21.25 46.83 -5.56
CA GLU A 486 -20.80 47.79 -4.53
C GLU A 486 -19.30 48.12 -4.61
N GLY A 487 -18.59 47.70 -5.66
CA GLY A 487 -17.17 47.98 -5.79
C GLY A 487 -16.88 49.49 -5.89
N THR A 488 -15.71 49.90 -5.42
CA THR A 488 -15.28 51.31 -5.44
C THR A 488 -14.02 51.55 -6.27
N ILE A 489 -13.29 50.50 -6.62
CA ILE A 489 -12.02 50.57 -7.34
C ILE A 489 -12.30 50.56 -8.84
N GLN A 490 -11.92 51.64 -9.53
CA GLN A 490 -12.13 51.77 -10.97
C GLN A 490 -10.98 51.16 -11.77
N LYS A 491 -9.77 51.32 -11.25
CA LYS A 491 -8.53 51.01 -11.94
C LYS A 491 -7.45 50.62 -10.95
N ILE A 492 -6.71 49.55 -11.25
CA ILE A 492 -5.51 49.11 -10.55
C ILE A 492 -4.33 49.26 -11.50
N GLN A 493 -3.31 50.01 -11.12
CA GLN A 493 -2.11 50.21 -11.95
C GLN A 493 -0.92 49.50 -11.33
N ILE A 494 -0.20 48.72 -12.13
CA ILE A 494 0.86 47.83 -11.67
C ILE A 494 2.07 47.98 -12.57
N LYS A 495 3.23 48.28 -11.99
CA LYS A 495 4.48 48.37 -12.74
C LYS A 495 5.05 46.96 -12.98
N GLY A 496 5.33 46.60 -14.23
CA GLY A 496 5.96 45.32 -14.59
C GLY A 496 4.98 44.19 -14.96
N ASN A 497 5.50 42.95 -15.01
CA ASN A 497 4.75 41.78 -15.47
C ASN A 497 3.70 41.35 -14.44
N VAL A 498 2.46 41.16 -14.88
CA VAL A 498 1.33 40.86 -14.00
C VAL A 498 0.79 39.46 -14.26
N SER A 499 0.53 38.73 -13.19
CA SER A 499 -0.26 37.50 -13.21
C SER A 499 -1.66 37.79 -12.63
N ILE A 500 -2.67 37.32 -13.32
CA ILE A 500 -4.07 37.37 -12.88
C ILE A 500 -4.61 35.95 -12.86
N THR A 501 -4.94 35.45 -11.69
CA THR A 501 -5.43 34.09 -11.50
C THR A 501 -6.89 34.09 -11.06
N VAL A 502 -7.76 33.41 -11.81
CA VAL A 502 -9.15 33.18 -11.46
C VAL A 502 -9.29 31.85 -10.76
N THR A 503 -9.99 31.85 -9.62
CA THR A 503 -10.41 30.65 -8.92
C THR A 503 -11.92 30.64 -8.67
N PRO A 504 -12.57 29.48 -8.75
CA PRO A 504 -13.97 29.35 -8.45
C PRO A 504 -14.23 29.49 -6.94
N LYS A 505 -15.34 30.13 -6.57
CA LYS A 505 -15.87 30.11 -5.18
C LYS A 505 -17.13 29.28 -5.06
N THR A 506 -18.12 29.52 -5.92
CA THR A 506 -19.43 28.83 -5.85
C THR A 506 -19.74 27.99 -7.09
N ILE A 507 -18.99 28.14 -8.17
CA ILE A 507 -19.11 27.36 -9.39
C ILE A 507 -18.14 26.17 -9.40
N LYS A 508 -18.48 25.12 -10.15
CA LYS A 508 -17.66 23.89 -10.23
C LYS A 508 -16.68 23.87 -11.40
N ASP A 509 -16.92 24.67 -12.44
CA ASP A 509 -16.12 24.68 -13.66
C ASP A 509 -16.01 26.10 -14.20
N LEU A 510 -14.78 26.63 -14.24
CA LEU A 510 -14.50 27.97 -14.78
C LEU A 510 -14.75 28.08 -16.28
N SER A 511 -14.75 26.97 -17.04
CA SER A 511 -14.97 26.99 -18.50
C SER A 511 -16.37 27.48 -18.91
N GLN A 512 -17.31 27.46 -17.95
CA GLN A 512 -18.69 27.91 -18.11
C GLN A 512 -18.83 29.43 -18.08
N GLU A 513 -17.84 30.14 -17.54
CA GLU A 513 -17.84 31.60 -17.48
C GLU A 513 -17.48 32.19 -18.85
N LYS A 514 -18.47 32.76 -19.55
CA LYS A 514 -18.32 33.34 -20.90
C LYS A 514 -18.08 34.86 -20.91
N GLY A 515 -18.26 35.52 -19.76
CA GLY A 515 -18.09 36.96 -19.64
C GLY A 515 -16.62 37.39 -19.50
N PRO A 516 -16.30 38.66 -19.81
CA PRO A 516 -14.98 39.22 -19.50
C PRO A 516 -14.81 39.41 -17.99
N PHE A 517 -13.63 39.05 -17.48
CA PHE A 517 -13.29 39.23 -16.06
C PHE A 517 -12.73 40.61 -15.79
N LEU A 518 -11.80 41.05 -16.65
CA LEU A 518 -11.12 42.34 -16.58
C LEU A 518 -10.87 42.87 -17.99
N LYS A 519 -10.62 44.17 -18.10
CA LYS A 519 -9.96 44.81 -19.23
C LYS A 519 -8.59 45.25 -18.79
N PHE A 520 -7.61 45.13 -19.66
CA PHE A 520 -6.28 45.66 -19.38
C PHE A 520 -5.92 46.77 -20.38
N GLY A 521 -5.10 47.71 -19.93
CA GLY A 521 -4.42 48.69 -20.75
C GLY A 521 -2.96 48.76 -20.38
N ILE A 522 -2.18 49.44 -21.20
CA ILE A 522 -0.76 49.69 -20.95
C ILE A 522 -0.55 51.19 -21.04
N SER A 523 0.00 51.76 -19.97
CA SER A 523 0.31 53.18 -19.85
C SER A 523 1.79 53.42 -19.54
N PRO A 524 2.27 54.67 -19.66
CA PRO A 524 3.64 55.02 -19.28
C PRO A 524 3.97 54.64 -17.82
N GLU A 525 5.26 54.59 -17.52
CA GLU A 525 5.76 54.22 -16.20
C GLU A 525 5.24 55.18 -15.11
N ILE A 526 4.73 54.61 -14.01
CA ILE A 526 4.34 55.36 -12.81
C ILE A 526 5.51 55.45 -11.81
N THR A 527 5.59 56.57 -11.07
CA THR A 527 6.67 56.82 -10.08
C THR A 527 6.58 55.94 -8.82
N GLY A 528 5.42 55.31 -8.56
CA GLY A 528 5.18 54.39 -7.44
C GLY A 528 5.02 52.93 -7.88
N LYS A 529 5.06 51.95 -6.96
CA LYS A 529 4.93 50.52 -7.33
C LYS A 529 3.51 50.14 -7.78
N TYR A 530 2.46 50.65 -7.12
CA TYR A 530 1.06 50.45 -7.51
C TYR A 530 0.19 51.66 -7.12
N THR A 531 -0.90 51.89 -7.85
CA THR A 531 -1.91 52.92 -7.52
C THR A 531 -3.34 52.40 -7.75
N THR A 532 -4.29 52.83 -6.90
CA THR A 532 -5.72 52.52 -7.04
C THR A 532 -6.53 53.79 -7.22
N GLY A 533 -7.32 53.88 -8.28
CA GLY A 533 -8.24 55.01 -8.52
C GLY A 533 -9.62 54.74 -7.91
N GLN A 534 -10.06 55.56 -6.95
CA GLN A 534 -11.42 55.53 -6.39
C GLN A 534 -12.29 56.66 -6.96
N LYS A 535 -13.62 56.51 -6.83
CA LYS A 535 -14.63 57.47 -7.32
C LYS A 535 -14.54 58.87 -6.67
N PHE A 536 -13.76 59.02 -5.60
CA PHE A 536 -13.35 60.29 -5.00
C PHE A 536 -11.83 60.29 -4.78
N GLY A 537 -11.07 60.80 -5.76
CA GLY A 537 -9.63 61.08 -5.63
C GLY A 537 -8.67 59.89 -5.78
N ILE A 538 -7.48 60.18 -6.31
CA ILE A 538 -6.35 59.25 -6.43
C ILE A 538 -5.72 59.07 -5.04
N ILE A 539 -5.71 57.85 -4.51
CA ILE A 539 -4.96 57.50 -3.29
C ILE A 539 -3.70 56.74 -3.72
N MET A 540 -2.53 57.34 -3.46
CA MET A 540 -1.23 56.69 -3.65
C MET A 540 -0.93 55.86 -2.40
N ILE A 541 -0.94 54.53 -2.51
CA ILE A 541 -0.58 53.65 -1.39
C ILE A 541 0.92 53.33 -1.50
N LEU A 542 1.73 54.00 -0.69
CA LEU A 542 3.16 53.72 -0.53
C LEU A 542 3.37 52.75 0.64
N PHE A 543 3.79 51.53 0.35
CA PHE A 543 4.41 50.65 1.36
C PHE A 543 5.93 50.72 1.22
N SER A 544 6.58 51.58 2.00
CA SER A 544 8.03 51.50 2.23
C SER A 544 8.27 50.72 3.51
N GLY A 545 8.70 49.47 3.37
CA GLY A 545 9.20 48.67 4.48
C GLY A 545 10.54 49.22 4.98
N VAL A 546 10.55 49.77 6.19
CA VAL A 546 11.75 49.87 7.01
C VAL A 546 11.44 49.16 8.32
N PHE A 547 11.95 47.94 8.45
CA PHE A 547 12.07 47.28 9.75
C PHE A 547 13.09 48.06 10.58
N LEU A 548 12.62 48.83 11.56
CA LEU A 548 13.45 49.30 12.65
C LEU A 548 13.06 48.53 13.91
N ASN A 549 14.02 47.72 14.34
CA ASN A 549 14.02 46.93 15.56
C ASN A 549 14.10 47.89 16.75
N VAL A 550 13.03 48.02 17.53
CA VAL A 550 13.09 48.59 18.89
C VAL A 550 12.23 47.74 19.80
N SER A 551 12.90 47.14 20.78
CA SER A 551 12.31 46.36 21.85
C SER A 551 11.86 47.27 23.00
N CYS A 552 10.83 46.81 23.72
CA CYS A 552 10.50 47.05 25.14
C CYS A 552 9.30 47.96 25.52
N CYS A 553 8.39 47.35 26.30
CA CYS A 553 7.49 47.85 27.35
C CYS A 553 6.02 48.28 27.07
N MET A 554 5.12 47.36 27.48
CA MET A 554 3.91 47.52 28.32
C MET A 554 2.79 48.55 28.03
N LEU A 555 1.57 47.98 27.86
CA LEU A 555 0.27 48.33 28.46
C LEU A 555 -0.37 49.73 28.23
N THR A 556 -1.51 49.71 27.51
CA THR A 556 -2.87 50.27 27.82
C THR A 556 -3.59 50.89 26.59
N LYS A 557 -4.87 50.53 26.41
CA LYS A 557 -5.88 51.04 25.45
C LYS A 557 -6.23 52.53 25.71
N PRO A 558 -7.16 53.16 24.95
CA PRO A 558 -7.30 53.34 23.49
C PRO A 558 -7.42 54.85 23.13
N ALA A 559 -7.21 55.25 21.86
CA ALA A 559 -7.56 56.61 21.43
C ALA A 559 -8.21 56.62 20.03
N PHE A 560 -9.45 57.11 20.01
CA PHE A 560 -10.22 57.54 18.85
C PHE A 560 -9.44 58.56 18.02
N ILE A 561 -9.47 58.45 16.68
CA ILE A 561 -9.24 59.61 15.80
C ILE A 561 -10.42 59.74 14.84
N ARG A 562 -10.97 60.94 14.86
CA ARG A 562 -12.15 61.48 14.20
C ARG A 562 -11.75 61.92 12.78
N LEU A 563 -12.37 61.35 11.75
CA LEU A 563 -12.24 61.83 10.38
C LEU A 563 -13.27 62.94 10.15
N GLN A 564 -12.79 64.17 9.99
CA GLN A 564 -13.59 65.26 9.40
C GLN A 564 -13.58 65.11 7.89
N ILE A 565 -14.79 65.04 7.34
CA ILE A 565 -15.11 65.13 5.93
C ILE A 565 -15.04 66.61 5.52
N GLN A 566 -14.49 66.89 4.34
CA GLN A 566 -14.85 68.08 3.57
C GLN A 566 -15.30 67.66 2.18
#